data_AF-A0A4R6TY75-F1
#
_entry.id   AF-A0A4R6TY75-F1
#
_cell.length_a   1.000
_cell.length_b   1.000
_cell.length_c   1.000
_cell.angle_alpha   90.00
_cell.angle_beta   90.00
_cell.angle_gamma   90.00
#
_symmetry.space_group_name_H-M   'P 1'
#
loop_
_entity.id
_entity.type
_entity.pdbx_description
1 polymer ?
#
loop_
_entity_poly.entity_id
_entity_poly.type
_entity_poly.pdbx_seq_one_letter_code
_entity_poly.pdbx_strand_id
1 'polypeptide(L)' 'MRGIKKKRLKRQYDQTLLDTLDRVKAKWEAQERIARDSVDLPRHFDAERQLEKAVYFFLLKEARYRSIKRA' A
#
# COMPACT_ATOMS: atom_id res chain seq x y z
N MET A 1 1.46 -29.84 -16.47
CA MET A 1 0.33 -28.96 -16.07
C MET A 1 0.47 -28.19 -14.73
N ARG A 2 1.26 -28.62 -13.71
CA ARG A 2 1.36 -27.90 -12.41
C ARG A 2 1.95 -26.47 -12.48
N GLY A 3 2.90 -26.22 -13.38
CA GLY A 3 3.59 -24.92 -13.49
C GLY A 3 2.69 -23.76 -13.92
N ILE A 4 1.65 -24.01 -14.73
CA ILE A 4 0.72 -22.98 -15.21
C ILE A 4 -0.15 -22.45 -14.07
N LYS A 5 -0.68 -23.35 -13.23
CA LYS A 5 -1.46 -22.98 -12.04
C LYS A 5 -0.63 -22.14 -11.06
N LYS A 6 0.64 -22.52 -10.83
CA LYS A 6 1.56 -21.77 -9.96
C LYS A 6 1.86 -20.37 -10.50
N LYS A 7 2.14 -20.23 -11.80
CA LYS A 7 2.37 -18.92 -12.44
C LYS A 7 1.13 -18.03 -12.35
N ARG A 8 -0.06 -18.58 -12.59
CA ARG A 8 -1.33 -17.85 -12.46
C ARG A 8 -1.56 -17.37 -11.03
N LEU A 9 -1.33 -18.24 -10.04
CA LEU A 9 -1.47 -17.88 -8.63
C LEU A 9 -0.50 -16.77 -8.23
N LYS A 10 0.77 -16.84 -8.65
CA LYS A 10 1.74 -15.77 -8.41
C LYS A 10 1.25 -14.43 -8.95
N ARG A 11 0.78 -14.39 -10.21
CA ARG A 11 0.25 -13.18 -10.84
C ARG A 11 -0.94 -12.60 -10.07
N GLN A 12 -1.84 -13.45 -9.58
CA GLN A 12 -2.98 -13.01 -8.77
C GLN A 12 -2.51 -12.34 -7.48
N TYR A 13 -1.56 -12.93 -6.75
CA TYR A 13 -1.02 -12.33 -5.53
C TYR A 13 -0.21 -11.06 -5.79
N ASP A 14 0.54 -11.00 -6.90
CA ASP A 14 1.25 -9.78 -7.30
C ASP A 14 0.25 -8.65 -7.58
N GLN A 15 -0.87 -8.95 -8.26
CA GLN A 15 -1.95 -7.99 -8.49
C GLN A 15 -2.59 -7.55 -7.17
N THR A 16 -2.94 -8.48 -6.28
CA THR A 16 -3.50 -8.14 -4.96
C THR A 16 -2.56 -7.25 -4.14
N LEU A 17 -1.24 -7.47 -4.22
CA LEU A 17 -0.25 -6.61 -3.56
C LEU A 17 -0.29 -5.19 -4.14
N LEU A 18 -0.35 -5.04 -5.47
CA LEU A 18 -0.46 -3.74 -6.13
C LEU A 18 -1.75 -3.02 -5.75
N ASP A 19 -2.89 -3.71 -5.81
CA ASP A 19 -4.20 -3.15 -5.45
C ASP A 19 -4.22 -2.68 -3.98
N THR A 20 -3.61 -3.47 -3.08
CA THR A 20 -3.47 -3.10 -1.67
C THR A 20 -2.57 -1.88 -1.50
N LEU A 21 -1.45 -1.82 -2.22
CA LEU A 21 -0.52 -0.70 -2.20
C LEU A 21 -1.22 0.60 -2.66
N ASP A 22 -2.02 0.55 -3.73
CA ASP A 22 -2.80 1.70 -4.21
C ASP A 22 -3.81 2.17 -3.17
N ARG A 23 -4.53 1.24 -2.53
CA ARG A 23 -5.50 1.59 -1.48
C ARG A 23 -4.84 2.27 -0.28
N VAL A 24 -3.74 1.70 0.21
CA VAL A 24 -3.02 2.26 1.38
C VAL A 24 -2.41 3.60 1.03
N LYS A 25 -1.84 3.75 -0.17
CA LYS A 25 -1.31 5.02 -0.66
C LYS A 25 -2.39 6.10 -0.67
N ALA A 26 -3.55 5.82 -1.28
CA ALA A 26 -4.64 6.78 -1.35
C ALA A 26 -5.15 7.19 0.04
N LYS A 27 -5.23 6.23 0.98
CA LYS A 27 -5.60 6.51 2.37
C LYS A 27 -4.58 7.43 3.05
N TRP A 28 -3.30 7.09 2.95
CA TRP A 28 -2.23 7.91 3.53
C TRP A 28 -2.20 9.32 2.93
N GLU A 29 -2.28 9.47 1.60
CA GLU A 29 -2.32 10.77 0.93
C GLU A 29 -3.57 11.60 1.33
N ALA A 30 -4.71 10.96 1.55
CA ALA A 30 -5.88 11.64 2.10
C ALA A 30 -5.63 12.16 3.52
N GLN A 31 -5.00 11.35 4.39
CA GLN A 31 -4.63 11.79 5.73
C GLN A 31 -3.58 12.91 5.72
N GLU A 32 -2.61 12.91 4.80
CA GLU A 32 -1.65 14.01 4.64
C GLU A 32 -2.34 15.31 4.24
N ARG A 33 -3.35 15.26 3.34
CA ARG A 33 -4.14 16.44 2.98
C ARG A 33 -4.92 16.98 4.18
N ILE A 34 -5.60 16.11 4.91
CA ILE A 34 -6.34 16.49 6.13
C ILE A 34 -5.39 17.14 7.15
N ALA A 35 -4.22 16.54 7.39
CA ALA A 35 -3.18 17.07 8.29
C ALA A 35 -2.73 18.48 7.90
N ARG A 36 -2.61 18.75 6.60
CA ARG A 36 -2.17 20.02 6.07
C ARG A 36 -3.23 21.12 6.19
N ASP A 37 -4.50 20.75 5.97
CA ASP A 37 -5.60 21.70 5.85
C ASP A 37 -6.35 21.94 7.18
N SER A 38 -6.06 21.15 8.22
CA SER A 38 -6.74 21.20 9.52
C SER A 38 -5.85 21.79 10.61
N VAL A 39 -6.42 22.64 11.46
CA VAL A 39 -5.71 23.31 12.57
C VAL A 39 -5.86 22.55 13.89
N ASP A 40 -6.90 21.74 14.02
CA ASP A 40 -7.16 20.92 15.21
C ASP A 40 -7.57 19.50 14.79
N LEU A 41 -6.76 18.52 15.17
CA LEU A 41 -6.96 17.11 14.83
C LEU A 41 -6.92 16.26 16.10
N PRO A 42 -7.69 15.15 16.14
CA PRO A 42 -7.65 14.23 17.26
C PRO A 42 -6.24 13.72 17.54
N ARG A 43 -5.87 13.56 18.82
CA ARG A 43 -4.52 13.11 19.21
C ARG A 43 -4.07 11.80 18.56
N HIS A 44 -4.99 10.90 18.23
CA HIS A 44 -4.68 9.61 17.59
C HIS A 44 -4.41 9.72 16.09
N PHE A 45 -4.78 10.84 15.46
CA PHE A 45 -4.68 11.03 14.02
C PHE A 45 -3.24 10.87 13.50
N ASP A 46 -2.27 11.46 14.20
CA ASP A 46 -0.87 11.34 13.81
C ASP A 46 -0.35 9.91 13.91
N ALA A 47 -0.75 9.17 14.95
CA ALA A 47 -0.36 7.77 15.10
C ALA A 47 -0.91 6.90 13.95
N GLU A 48 -2.18 7.10 13.60
CA GLU A 48 -2.80 6.40 12.47
C GLU A 48 -2.13 6.76 11.14
N ARG A 49 -1.86 8.05 10.90
CA ARG A 49 -1.19 8.52 9.68
C ARG A 49 0.20 7.91 9.54
N GLN A 50 0.98 7.87 10.62
CA GLN A 50 2.31 7.25 10.60
C GLN A 50 2.24 5.75 10.39
N LEU A 51 1.23 5.08 10.94
CA LEU A 51 1.00 3.66 10.72
C LEU A 51 0.69 3.37 9.24
N GLU A 52 -0.25 4.10 8.62
CA GLU A 52 -0.60 3.92 7.21
C GLU A 52 0.60 4.21 6.29
N LYS A 53 1.41 5.23 6.62
CA LYS A 53 2.67 5.49 5.94
C LYS A 53 3.63 4.32 6.03
N ALA A 54 3.84 3.77 7.24
CA ALA A 54 4.72 2.62 7.44
C ALA A 54 4.25 1.39 6.65
N VAL A 55 2.94 1.11 6.64
CA VAL A 55 2.34 0.04 5.84
C VAL A 55 2.59 0.26 4.34
N TYR A 56 2.38 1.48 3.83
CA TYR A 56 2.64 1.80 2.43
C TYR A 56 4.10 1.53 2.04
N PHE A 57 5.07 2.01 2.83
CA PHE A 57 6.49 1.82 2.52
C PHE A 57 6.92 0.35 2.64
N PHE A 58 6.35 -0.40 3.57
CA PHE A 58 6.57 -1.84 3.68
C PHE A 58 6.10 -2.58 2.41
N LEU A 59 4.87 -2.32 1.96
CA LEU A 59 4.33 -2.95 0.75
C LEU A 59 5.11 -2.53 -0.51
N LEU A 60 5.55 -1.27 -0.58
CA LEU A 60 6.40 -0.78 -1.67
C LEU A 60 7.75 -1.50 -1.70
N LYS A 61 8.37 -1.74 -0.55
CA LYS A 61 9.60 -2.52 -0.44
C LYS A 61 9.38 -3.96 -0.93
N GLU A 62 8.26 -4.57 -0.56
CA GLU A 62 7.91 -5.92 -0.99
C GLU A 62 7.68 -6.01 -2.51
N ALA A 63 6.96 -5.05 -3.10
CA ALA A 63 6.75 -5.00 -4.55
C ALA A 63 8.07 -4.87 -5.33
N ARG A 64 9.02 -4.07 -4.80
CA ARG A 64 10.38 -3.94 -5.35
C ARG A 64 11.17 -5.24 -5.21
N TYR A 65 11.13 -5.87 -4.04
CA TYR A 65 11.79 -7.16 -3.80
C TYR A 65 11.31 -8.23 -4.79
N ARG A 66 10.01 -8.28 -5.06
CA ARG A 66 9.39 -9.18 -6.04
C ARG A 66 9.60 -8.78 -7.50
N SER A 67 10.25 -7.64 -7.75
CA SER A 67 10.45 -7.05 -9.09
C SER A 67 9.16 -6.92 -9.90
N ILE A 68 8.05 -6.60 -9.22
CA ILE A 68 6.76 -6.39 -9.89
C ILE A 68 6.83 -5.06 -10.64
N LYS A 69 6.64 -5.11 -11.96
CA LYS A 69 6.49 -3.92 -12.79
C LYS A 69 5.00 -3.60 -12.92
N ARG A 70 4.63 -2.32 -12.78
CA ARG A 70 3.32 -1.88 -13.27
C ARG A 70 3.34 -2.00 -14.80
N ALA A 71 2.31 -2.63 -15.34
CA ALA A 71 2.07 -2.69 -16.78
C ALA A 71 1.59 -1.34 -17.30
#